data_AF-A0A962KCM6-F1
#
_entry.id   AF-A0A962KCM6-F1
#
_cell.length_a   1.000
_cell.length_b   1.000
_cell.length_c   1.000
_cell.angle_alpha   90.00
_cell.angle_beta   90.00
_cell.angle_gamma   90.00
#
_symmetry.space_group_name_H-M   'P 1'
#
loop_
_entity.id
_entity.type
_entity.pdbx_description
1 polymer ?
#
loop_
_entity_poly.entity_id
_entity_poly.type
_entity_poly.pdbx_seq_one_letter_code
_entity_poly.pdbx_strand_id
1 'polypeptide(L)'
;MSRISANADIEKGRITARVPLNVQQTIQKAADLTGVPMNAYMVQVVHQHALELIDWYEMKNIVLSQRDSEWFIEQLANPPKPNAKLKRALANYKETPYHVTDNPSTLESAHR
;
A
#
# COMPACT_ATOMS: atom_id res chain seq x y z
N MET A 1 3.81 41.24 -3.33
CA MET A 1 3.83 40.32 -2.18
C MET A 1 2.61 39.41 -2.27
N SER A 2 2.71 38.33 -3.06
CA SER A 2 1.63 37.35 -3.21
C SER A 2 1.60 36.43 -1.99
N ARG A 3 0.49 36.42 -1.25
CA ARG A 3 0.29 35.49 -0.13
C ARG A 3 0.03 34.11 -0.71
N ILE A 4 0.95 33.18 -0.45
CA ILE A 4 0.78 31.76 -0.68
C ILE A 4 -0.50 31.33 0.03
N SER A 5 -1.51 30.90 -0.75
CA SER A 5 -2.74 30.30 -0.22
C SER A 5 -2.41 28.88 0.25
N ALA A 6 -1.75 28.78 1.40
CA ALA A 6 -1.47 27.52 2.08
C ALA A 6 -2.72 27.07 2.82
N ASN A 7 -3.67 26.51 2.09
CA ASN A 7 -4.66 25.53 2.53
C ASN A 7 -5.48 25.19 1.29
N ALA A 8 -5.01 24.19 0.53
CA ALA A 8 -5.93 23.49 -0.36
C ALA A 8 -7.07 22.99 0.52
N ASP A 9 -8.30 23.41 0.23
CA ASP A 9 -9.50 22.89 0.88
C ASP A 9 -9.45 21.37 0.80
N ILE A 10 -9.22 20.71 1.94
CA ILE A 10 -9.21 19.26 2.01
C ILE A 10 -10.64 18.82 1.73
N GLU A 11 -10.87 18.28 0.54
CA GLU A 11 -12.14 17.67 0.14
C GLU A 11 -12.57 16.63 1.19
N LYS A 12 -13.71 16.87 1.85
CA LYS A 12 -14.19 16.02 2.96
C LYS A 12 -15.17 14.98 2.44
N GLY A 13 -14.81 13.70 2.57
CA GLY A 13 -15.73 12.58 2.38
C GLY A 13 -16.65 12.34 3.58
N ARG A 14 -17.81 11.71 3.36
CA ARG A 14 -18.75 11.33 4.43
C ARG A 14 -18.93 9.82 4.48
N ILE A 15 -18.82 9.25 5.68
CA ILE A 15 -19.10 7.82 5.96
C ILE A 15 -20.38 7.74 6.79
N THR A 16 -21.39 7.01 6.32
CA THR A 16 -22.65 6.76 7.05
C THR A 16 -23.01 5.30 6.98
N ALA A 17 -23.24 4.67 8.14
CA ALA A 17 -23.66 3.28 8.22
C ALA A 17 -24.76 3.10 9.28
N ARG A 18 -25.70 2.20 9.01
CA ARG A 18 -26.68 1.74 10.00
C ARG A 18 -26.15 0.46 10.63
N VAL A 19 -26.08 0.44 11.96
CA VAL A 19 -25.61 -0.72 12.71
C VAL A 19 -26.66 -1.15 13.73
N PRO A 20 -26.71 -2.44 14.10
CA PRO A 20 -27.48 -2.91 15.24
C PRO A 20 -27.11 -2.18 16.53
N LEU A 21 -28.06 -2.05 17.46
CA LEU A 21 -27.87 -1.31 18.71
C LEU A 21 -26.73 -1.86 19.57
N ASN A 22 -26.57 -3.18 19.64
CA ASN A 22 -25.49 -3.82 20.38
C ASN A 22 -24.10 -3.45 19.83
N VAL A 23 -23.99 -3.32 18.51
CA VAL A 23 -22.74 -2.88 17.85
C VAL A 23 -22.46 -1.44 18.21
N GLN A 24 -23.45 -0.55 18.10
CA GLN A 24 -23.30 0.85 18.48
C GLN A 24 -22.85 0.99 19.95
N GLN A 25 -23.49 0.29 20.88
CA GLN A 25 -23.15 0.32 22.31
C GLN A 25 -21.72 -0.14 22.58
N THR A 26 -21.25 -1.15 21.83
CA THR A 26 -19.87 -1.63 21.93
C THR A 26 -18.88 -0.58 21.47
N ILE A 27 -19.14 0.07 20.34
CA ILE A 27 -18.30 1.15 19.80
C ILE A 27 -18.30 2.35 20.76
N GLN A 28 -19.46 2.72 21.30
CA GLN A 28 -19.56 3.80 22.28
C GLN A 28 -18.71 3.52 23.52
N LYS A 29 -18.82 2.32 24.09
CA LYS A 29 -18.02 1.92 25.26
C LYS A 29 -16.52 1.98 24.96
N ALA A 30 -16.10 1.54 23.77
CA ALA A 30 -14.70 1.61 23.38
C ALA A 30 -14.22 3.05 23.24
N ALA A 31 -15.04 3.92 22.63
CA ALA A 31 -14.78 5.35 22.50
C ALA A 31 -14.63 6.01 23.88
N ASP A 32 -15.53 5.72 24.82
CA ASP A 32 -15.50 6.21 26.20
C ASP A 32 -14.22 5.80 26.92
N LEU A 33 -13.78 4.55 26.76
CA LEU A 33 -12.53 4.05 27.36
C LEU A 33 -11.29 4.75 26.80
N THR A 34 -11.32 5.13 25.54
CA THR A 34 -10.23 5.88 24.88
C THR A 34 -10.32 7.39 25.06
N GLY A 35 -11.40 7.89 25.67
CA GLY A 35 -11.61 9.33 25.91
C GLY A 35 -11.87 10.15 24.64
N VAL A 36 -12.31 9.52 23.54
CA VAL A 36 -12.61 10.21 22.27
C VAL A 36 -14.08 10.05 21.89
N PRO A 37 -14.66 10.99 21.11
CA PRO A 37 -16.03 10.85 20.62
C PRO A 37 -16.19 9.62 19.72
N MET A 38 -17.35 8.96 19.78
CA MET A 38 -17.65 7.73 19.03
C MET A 38 -17.35 7.83 17.53
N ASN A 39 -17.71 8.94 16.89
CA ASN A 39 -17.45 9.15 15.47
C ASN A 39 -15.94 9.24 15.17
N ALA A 40 -15.18 9.93 16.03
CA ALA A 40 -13.73 10.04 15.86
C ALA A 40 -13.05 8.69 16.09
N TYR A 41 -13.47 7.95 17.12
CA TYR A 41 -13.02 6.59 17.39
C TYR A 41 -13.25 5.67 16.19
N MET A 42 -14.46 5.70 15.61
CA MET A 42 -14.80 4.89 14.44
C MET A 42 -13.89 5.20 13.25
N VAL A 43 -13.68 6.49 12.92
CA VAL A 43 -12.80 6.89 11.80
C VAL A 43 -11.38 6.40 12.07
N GLN A 44 -10.85 6.59 13.27
CA GLN A 44 -9.51 6.15 13.64
C GLN A 44 -9.33 4.64 13.47
N VAL A 45 -10.23 3.84 14.06
CA VAL A 45 -10.13 2.36 14.02
C VAL A 45 -10.30 1.84 12.60
N VAL A 46 -11.27 2.36 11.85
CA VAL A 46 -11.51 1.93 10.46
C VAL A 46 -10.34 2.31 9.57
N HIS A 47 -9.78 3.51 9.73
CA HIS A 47 -8.65 3.96 8.93
C HIS A 47 -7.39 3.12 9.22
N GLN A 48 -7.09 2.86 10.49
CA GLN A 48 -5.97 2.02 10.87
C GLN A 48 -6.12 0.60 10.31
N HIS A 49 -7.30 -0.02 10.47
CA HIS A 49 -7.54 -1.36 9.96
C HIS A 49 -7.46 -1.42 8.43
N ALA A 50 -7.95 -0.38 7.74
CA ALA A 50 -7.84 -0.30 6.29
C ALA A 50 -6.38 -0.22 5.84
N LEU A 51 -5.52 0.56 6.52
CA LEU A 51 -4.10 0.63 6.21
C LEU A 51 -3.41 -0.72 6.41
N GLU A 52 -3.68 -1.41 7.52
CA GLU A 52 -3.14 -2.75 7.80
C GLU A 52 -3.52 -3.76 6.70
N LEU A 53 -4.79 -3.74 6.25
CA LEU A 53 -5.25 -4.59 5.16
C LEU A 53 -4.58 -4.25 3.83
N ILE A 54 -4.50 -2.96 3.48
CA ILE A 54 -3.84 -2.51 2.25
C ILE A 54 -2.38 -2.98 2.25
N ASP A 55 -1.65 -2.76 3.34
CA ASP A 55 -0.24 -3.13 3.44
C ASP A 55 -0.04 -4.66 3.34
N TRP A 56 -0.97 -5.45 3.87
CA TRP A 56 -0.97 -6.90 3.75
C TRP A 56 -1.19 -7.37 2.31
N TYR A 57 -2.21 -6.85 1.62
CA TYR A 57 -2.56 -7.25 0.25
C TYR A 57 -1.58 -6.72 -0.79
N GLU A 58 -1.03 -5.52 -0.60
CA GLU A 58 -0.06 -4.90 -1.52
C GLU A 58 1.36 -5.45 -1.34
N MET A 59 1.56 -6.44 -0.43
CA MET A 59 2.86 -7.03 -0.13
C MET A 59 3.94 -5.98 0.17
N LYS A 60 3.58 -4.82 0.76
CA LYS A 60 4.55 -3.76 1.07
C LYS A 60 5.63 -4.23 2.01
N ASN A 61 5.31 -5.21 2.84
CA ASN A 61 6.19 -5.80 3.82
C ASN A 61 6.37 -7.29 3.52
N ILE A 62 7.61 -7.71 3.25
CA ILE A 62 7.99 -9.12 3.22
C ILE A 62 8.49 -9.48 4.61
N VAL A 63 7.67 -10.18 5.39
CA VAL A 63 8.07 -10.68 6.71
C VAL A 63 8.77 -12.02 6.53
N LEU A 64 10.08 -12.04 6.79
CA LEU A 64 10.89 -13.25 6.76
C LEU A 64 11.06 -13.80 8.18
N SER A 65 11.08 -15.13 8.32
CA SER A 65 11.53 -15.74 9.57
C SER A 65 13.00 -15.39 9.82
N GLN A 66 13.50 -15.56 11.05
CA GLN A 66 14.91 -15.32 11.34
C GLN A 66 15.83 -16.13 10.41
N ARG A 67 15.51 -17.42 10.22
CA ARG A 67 16.26 -18.31 9.32
C ARG A 67 16.22 -17.83 7.88
N ASP A 68 15.06 -17.42 7.39
CA ASP A 68 14.92 -16.95 6.01
C ASP A 68 15.62 -15.62 5.80
N SER A 69 15.66 -14.76 6.83
CA SER A 69 16.38 -13.49 6.81
C SER A 69 17.89 -13.70 6.72
N GLU A 70 18.43 -14.60 7.54
CA GLU A 70 19.85 -14.96 7.51
C GLU A 70 20.24 -15.55 6.14
N TRP A 71 19.42 -16.48 5.63
CA TRP A 71 19.61 -17.05 4.30
C TRP A 71 19.56 -15.97 3.21
N PHE A 72 18.57 -15.07 3.26
CA PHE A 72 18.40 -14.00 2.28
C PHE A 72 19.59 -13.03 2.27
N ILE A 73 20.08 -12.64 3.45
CA ILE A 73 21.27 -11.79 3.59
C ILE A 73 22.50 -12.50 3.02
N GLU A 74 22.67 -13.80 3.29
CA GLU A 74 23.77 -14.59 2.73
C GLU A 74 23.73 -14.63 1.20
N GLN A 75 22.54 -14.81 0.61
CA GLN A 75 22.37 -14.79 -0.85
C GLN A 75 22.62 -13.40 -1.47
N LEU A 76 22.30 -12.31 -0.77
CA LEU A 76 22.62 -10.96 -1.22
C LEU A 76 24.13 -10.68 -1.15
N ALA A 77 24.81 -11.14 -0.10
CA ALA A 77 26.25 -10.98 0.06
C ALA A 77 27.04 -11.84 -0.94
N ASN A 78 26.56 -13.06 -1.22
CA ASN A 78 27.20 -14.01 -2.12
C ASN A 78 26.23 -14.47 -3.21
N PRO A 79 25.97 -13.64 -4.23
CA PRO A 79 24.99 -13.96 -5.26
C PRO A 79 25.42 -15.21 -6.05
N PRO A 80 24.59 -16.26 -6.10
CA PRO A 80 24.91 -17.46 -6.84
C PRO A 80 24.91 -17.22 -8.35
N LYS A 81 25.71 -17.98 -9.09
CA LYS A 81 25.75 -17.88 -10.55
C LYS A 81 24.38 -18.26 -11.14
N PRO A 82 23.86 -17.53 -12.15
CA PRO A 82 22.61 -17.86 -12.81
C PRO A 82 22.59 -19.29 -13.34
N ASN A 83 21.56 -20.05 -12.97
CA ASN A 83 21.40 -21.43 -13.43
C ASN A 83 21.01 -21.48 -14.92
N ALA A 84 21.14 -22.67 -15.54
CA ALA A 84 20.85 -22.84 -16.96
C ALA A 84 19.39 -22.51 -17.33
N LYS A 85 18.44 -22.74 -16.41
CA LYS A 85 17.01 -22.43 -16.62
C LYS A 85 16.76 -20.93 -16.66
N LEU A 86 17.37 -20.15 -15.77
CA LEU A 86 17.29 -18.70 -15.72
C LEU A 86 17.94 -18.06 -16.97
N LYS A 87 19.09 -18.60 -17.41
CA LYS A 87 19.72 -18.17 -18.67
C LYS A 87 18.82 -18.40 -19.88
N ARG A 88 18.16 -19.56 -19.97
CA ARG A 88 17.19 -19.86 -21.04
C ARG A 88 15.96 -18.96 -20.97
N ALA A 89 15.41 -18.73 -19.78
CA ALA A 89 14.28 -17.82 -19.60
C ALA A 89 14.62 -16.37 -20.03
N LEU A 90 15.81 -15.89 -19.68
CA LEU A 90 16.29 -14.58 -20.11
C LEU A 90 16.47 -14.49 -21.63
N ALA A 91 16.99 -15.55 -22.27
CA ALA A 91 17.08 -15.61 -23.73
C ALA A 91 15.70 -15.53 -24.37
N ASN A 92 14.74 -16.34 -23.91
CA ASN A 92 13.36 -16.31 -24.41
C ASN A 92 12.68 -14.94 -24.22
N TYR A 93 12.91 -14.28 -23.09
CA TYR A 93 12.40 -12.93 -22.85
C TYR A 93 12.93 -11.91 -23.88
N LYS A 94 14.23 -11.96 -24.18
CA LYS A 94 14.87 -11.06 -25.15
C LYS A 94 14.42 -11.28 -26.59
N GLU A 95 14.04 -12.51 -26.94
CA GLU A 95 13.51 -12.85 -28.27
C GLU A 95 12.01 -12.51 -28.41
N THR A 96 11.31 -12.16 -27.32
CA THR A 96 9.88 -11.80 -27.36
C THR A 96 9.73 -10.28 -27.49
N PRO A 97 9.11 -9.74 -28.56
CA PRO A 97 9.16 -8.31 -28.91
C PRO A 97 8.31 -7.37 -28.03
N TYR A 98 7.83 -7.79 -26.85
CA TYR A 98 7.12 -6.89 -25.93
C TYR A 98 8.11 -6.14 -25.03
N HIS A 99 8.85 -5.21 -25.62
CA HIS A 99 9.43 -4.10 -24.86
C HIS A 99 8.29 -3.11 -24.53
N VAL A 100 7.85 -3.07 -23.28
CA VAL A 100 7.43 -1.79 -22.71
C VAL A 100 8.73 -1.00 -22.56
N THR A 101 9.01 -0.16 -23.55
CA THR A 101 10.08 0.82 -23.44
C THR A 101 9.67 1.80 -22.34
N ASP A 102 10.57 2.05 -21.40
CA ASP A 102 10.52 3.25 -20.57
C ASP A 102 10.58 4.46 -21.53
N ASN A 103 9.42 4.94 -21.96
CA ASN A 103 9.29 6.10 -22.82
C ASN A 103 8.69 7.27 -22.01
N PRO A 104 9.46 8.33 -21.70
CA PRO A 104 8.92 9.54 -21.10
C PRO A 104 8.06 10.39 -22.06
N SER A 105 7.84 9.99 -23.32
CA SER A 105 7.08 10.80 -24.29
C SER A 105 5.59 10.45 -24.45
N THR A 106 5.00 9.63 -23.57
CA THR A 106 3.54 9.40 -23.58
C THR A 106 2.72 10.54 -22.93
N LEU A 107 3.35 11.69 -22.62
CA LEU A 107 2.67 12.82 -21.97
C LEU A 107 2.04 13.86 -22.91
N GLU A 108 2.19 13.79 -24.22
CA GLU A 108 1.74 14.93 -25.05
C GLU A 108 1.26 14.54 -26.45
N SER A 109 0.10 13.86 -26.57
CA SER A 109 -0.66 13.78 -27.84
C SER A 109 -2.10 13.23 -27.65
N ALA A 110 -2.77 13.53 -26.53
CA ALA A 110 -4.20 13.22 -26.36
C ALA A 110 -5.10 14.47 -26.31
N HIS A 111 -4.58 15.63 -26.73
CA HIS A 111 -5.36 16.84 -26.95
C HIS A 111 -4.96 17.53 -28.26
N ARG A 112 -5.44 17.00 -29.39
CA ARG A 112 -6.07 17.76 -30.47
C ARG A 112 -6.66 16.88 -31.54
#